data_AF-A0A7E6CRA4-F1
#
_entry.id   AF-A0A7E6CRA4-F1
#
_cell.length_a   1.000
_cell.length_b   1.000
_cell.length_c   1.000
_cell.angle_alpha   90.00
_cell.angle_beta   90.00
_cell.angle_gamma   90.00
#
_symmetry.space_group_name_H-M   'P 1'
#
loop_
_entity.id
_entity.type
_entity.pdbx_description
1 polymer ?
#
loop_
_entity_poly.entity_id
_entity_poly.type
_entity_poly.pdbx_seq_one_letter_code
_entity_poly.pdbx_strand_id
1 'polypeptide(L)'
;MTASDSEHAQKPVSPLGEACAFGKHTRQKSELKRKEMDMKMYSLRERKDCVYQEVTEPQDDDYLYCEKCQNFLIDSCAVHGPPPFVKDTAVDKGHPHRSALTLPPGLRIGPSGIPEAGLGVWNEAADLPVGLHFGPYEGHITEDGEAAKSRYSWLIAKGRNCYEYLDGKDRSWANWMRYVNCARDDEEQNLVAFQYHGQIFYRTCRVVRPGCELLVWFGDEYGQELGSKWGSKWKRELMSRRAEPKPEIHRYPSCSLAFSSQKFLSQHVKFNQSSQILPGTSARKHPPNK
;
A
#
# COMPACT_ATOMS: atom_id res chain seq x y z
N MET A 1 26.63 -44.33 -50.27
CA MET A 1 26.30 -45.70 -49.82
C MET A 1 25.81 -45.57 -48.38
N THR A 2 24.59 -45.88 -47.96
CA THR A 2 23.36 -46.49 -48.52
C THR A 2 22.28 -46.20 -47.45
N ALA A 3 21.15 -45.58 -47.83
CA ALA A 3 19.79 -46.16 -47.89
C ALA A 3 19.09 -46.28 -46.50
N SER A 4 18.00 -45.54 -46.20
CA SER A 4 16.58 -45.78 -46.61
C SER A 4 15.95 -46.94 -45.81
N ASP A 5 14.70 -46.97 -45.33
CA ASP A 5 13.45 -46.22 -45.58
C ASP A 5 12.44 -46.65 -44.47
N SER A 6 11.58 -45.77 -43.91
CA SER A 6 10.14 -45.56 -44.22
C SER A 6 9.19 -46.61 -43.55
N GLU A 7 7.92 -46.39 -43.16
CA GLU A 7 6.82 -45.51 -43.61
C GLU A 7 5.64 -45.59 -42.58
N HIS A 8 4.92 -44.50 -42.26
CA HIS A 8 3.49 -44.21 -42.58
C HIS A 8 2.38 -44.98 -41.80
N ALA A 9 1.17 -44.48 -41.50
CA ALA A 9 0.51 -43.18 -41.58
C ALA A 9 -0.88 -43.24 -40.87
N GLN A 10 -1.32 -42.10 -40.35
CA GLN A 10 -2.67 -41.45 -40.36
C GLN A 10 -4.00 -42.16 -39.91
N LYS A 11 -4.70 -41.41 -39.02
CA LYS A 11 -6.15 -41.22 -38.66
C LYS A 11 -7.18 -41.37 -39.82
N PRO A 12 -8.56 -41.28 -39.65
CA PRO A 12 -9.40 -40.81 -38.51
C PRO A 12 -10.85 -41.44 -38.33
N VAL A 13 -11.66 -40.84 -37.42
CA VAL A 13 -13.16 -40.70 -37.32
C VAL A 13 -14.02 -41.75 -36.54
N SER A 14 -14.92 -41.22 -35.68
CA SER A 14 -16.04 -41.84 -34.88
C SER A 14 -17.28 -42.19 -35.77
N PRO A 15 -18.49 -42.71 -35.34
CA PRO A 15 -19.22 -42.54 -34.06
C PRO A 15 -20.16 -43.71 -33.57
N LEU A 16 -20.82 -43.46 -32.43
CA LEU A 16 -22.17 -43.83 -31.89
C LEU A 16 -22.91 -45.17 -32.14
N GLY A 17 -23.60 -45.62 -31.07
CA GLY A 17 -24.85 -46.43 -31.06
C GLY A 17 -24.67 -47.96 -31.02
N GLU A 18 -25.54 -48.81 -30.45
CA GLU A 18 -26.68 -48.76 -29.53
C GLU A 18 -27.14 -50.24 -29.30
N ALA A 19 -28.03 -50.48 -28.33
CA ALA A 19 -28.92 -51.67 -28.16
C ALA A 19 -28.31 -52.99 -27.63
N CYS A 20 -28.65 -53.45 -26.40
CA CYS A 20 -29.89 -54.16 -25.95
C CYS A 20 -29.97 -55.62 -26.46
N ALA A 21 -30.43 -56.67 -25.75
CA ALA A 21 -30.96 -56.93 -24.41
C ALA A 21 -31.17 -58.47 -24.26
N PHE A 22 -31.79 -58.92 -23.16
CA PHE A 22 -32.40 -60.24 -22.86
C PHE A 22 -31.47 -61.39 -22.38
N GLY A 23 -31.85 -62.25 -21.42
CA GLY A 23 -33.12 -62.50 -20.73
C GLY A 23 -32.89 -63.23 -19.38
N LYS A 24 -33.68 -62.93 -18.34
CA LYS A 24 -34.83 -63.70 -17.81
C LYS A 24 -34.55 -65.17 -17.47
N HIS A 25 -34.60 -65.49 -16.17
CA HIS A 25 -35.23 -66.72 -15.66
C HIS A 25 -36.02 -66.45 -14.37
N THR A 26 -37.27 -66.90 -14.39
CA THR A 26 -38.32 -66.80 -13.37
C THR A 26 -38.36 -68.02 -12.45
N ARG A 27 -38.68 -67.88 -11.15
CA ARG A 27 -39.71 -68.70 -10.47
C ARG A 27 -40.13 -68.22 -9.06
N GLN A 28 -41.41 -67.80 -8.99
CA GLN A 28 -42.46 -67.87 -7.94
C GLN A 28 -42.22 -67.66 -6.42
N LYS A 29 -42.84 -66.56 -5.94
CA LYS A 29 -43.79 -66.36 -4.82
C LYS A 29 -43.70 -67.16 -3.49
N SER A 30 -43.63 -66.41 -2.39
CA SER A 30 -44.56 -66.55 -1.25
C SER A 30 -44.83 -65.20 -0.58
N GLU A 31 -46.10 -64.98 -0.22
CA GLU A 31 -46.65 -63.76 0.39
C GLU A 31 -46.55 -63.84 1.92
N LEU A 32 -46.06 -62.78 2.57
CA LEU A 32 -46.18 -62.58 4.02
C LEU A 32 -46.67 -61.15 4.30
N LYS A 33 -47.94 -61.07 4.68
CA LYS A 33 -48.62 -59.88 5.22
C LYS A 33 -47.93 -59.44 6.53
N ARG A 34 -47.50 -58.18 6.62
CA ARG A 34 -47.25 -57.52 7.92
C ARG A 34 -47.72 -56.07 7.88
N LYS A 35 -48.41 -55.71 8.97
CA LYS A 35 -49.26 -54.54 9.20
C LYS A 35 -48.57 -53.20 8.95
N GLU A 36 -49.33 -52.29 8.34
CA GLU A 36 -49.02 -50.86 8.20
C GLU A 36 -49.04 -50.19 9.58
N MET A 37 -47.93 -49.58 9.98
CA MET A 37 -47.84 -48.74 11.18
C MET A 37 -48.01 -47.29 10.74
N ASP A 38 -49.14 -46.70 11.14
CA ASP A 38 -49.42 -45.27 10.96
C ASP A 38 -48.44 -44.45 11.81
N MET A 39 -47.37 -43.98 11.20
CA MET A 39 -46.39 -43.11 11.85
C MET A 39 -46.87 -41.67 11.70
N LYS A 40 -47.57 -41.15 12.71
CA LYS A 40 -47.94 -39.74 12.79
C LYS A 40 -46.67 -38.88 12.81
N MET A 41 -46.32 -38.36 11.63
CA MET A 41 -45.21 -37.46 11.43
C MET A 41 -45.60 -36.09 12.02
N TYR A 42 -45.00 -35.72 13.15
CA TYR A 42 -45.17 -34.38 13.70
C TYR A 42 -44.63 -33.36 12.68
N SER A 43 -45.44 -32.36 12.31
CA SER A 43 -44.97 -31.32 11.39
C SER A 43 -43.82 -30.56 12.06
N LEU A 44 -42.61 -30.66 11.50
CA LEU A 44 -41.53 -29.77 11.88
C LEU A 44 -41.99 -28.35 11.55
N ARG A 45 -42.05 -27.47 12.56
CA ARG A 45 -42.31 -26.05 12.34
C ARG A 45 -41.31 -25.55 11.30
N GLU A 46 -41.82 -24.99 10.20
CA GLU A 46 -41.02 -24.25 9.23
C GLU A 46 -40.25 -23.17 10.00
N ARG A 47 -38.94 -23.37 10.15
CA ARG A 47 -38.05 -22.31 10.61
C ARG A 47 -37.93 -21.34 9.45
N LYS A 48 -38.33 -20.09 9.66
CA LYS A 48 -37.93 -19.00 8.76
C LYS A 48 -36.41 -19.06 8.63
N ASP A 49 -35.92 -19.21 7.40
CA ASP A 49 -34.50 -19.08 7.08
C ASP A 49 -34.06 -17.68 7.50
N CYS A 50 -33.43 -17.60 8.67
CA CYS A 50 -32.64 -16.44 9.02
C CYS A 50 -31.44 -16.46 8.10
N VAL A 51 -31.45 -15.61 7.06
CA VAL A 51 -30.25 -15.27 6.32
C VAL A 51 -29.35 -14.53 7.31
N TYR A 52 -28.44 -15.26 7.94
CA TYR A 52 -27.36 -14.66 8.70
C TYR A 52 -26.45 -13.95 7.70
N GLN A 53 -26.55 -12.63 7.65
CA GLN A 53 -25.56 -11.81 6.99
C GLN A 53 -24.39 -11.70 7.98
N GLU A 54 -23.34 -12.51 7.76
CA GLU A 54 -22.09 -12.33 8.50
C GLU A 54 -21.58 -10.91 8.21
N VAL A 55 -21.58 -10.05 9.22
CA VAL A 55 -20.89 -8.77 9.15
C VAL A 55 -19.41 -9.12 9.10
N THR A 56 -18.78 -8.98 7.93
CA THR A 56 -17.34 -9.19 7.79
C THR A 56 -16.64 -8.22 8.74
N GLU A 57 -15.97 -8.73 9.77
CA GLU A 57 -15.16 -7.89 10.65
C GLU A 57 -14.04 -7.25 9.80
N PRO A 58 -13.81 -5.92 9.94
CA PRO A 58 -12.73 -5.25 9.22
C PRO A 58 -11.38 -5.87 9.56
N GLN A 59 -10.59 -6.15 8.54
CA GLN A 59 -9.19 -6.56 8.62
C GLN A 59 -8.30 -5.39 9.07
N ASP A 60 -7.05 -5.69 9.43
CA ASP A 60 -6.13 -4.66 9.93
C ASP A 60 -5.82 -3.59 8.87
N ASP A 61 -5.86 -3.92 7.58
CA ASP A 61 -5.65 -3.00 6.47
C ASP A 61 -6.95 -2.38 5.90
N ASP A 62 -8.07 -2.49 6.60
CA ASP A 62 -9.32 -1.77 6.28
C ASP A 62 -9.39 -0.39 6.96
N TYR A 63 -8.42 -0.07 7.82
CA TYR A 63 -8.38 1.18 8.58
C TYR A 63 -7.51 2.23 7.92
N LEU A 64 -8.03 3.45 7.84
CA LEU A 64 -7.28 4.66 7.52
C LEU A 64 -6.87 5.38 8.81
N TYR A 65 -5.96 6.35 8.71
CA TYR A 65 -5.48 7.13 9.85
C TYR A 65 -5.67 8.63 9.64
N CYS A 66 -6.31 9.30 10.59
CA CYS A 66 -6.46 10.75 10.57
C CYS A 66 -5.29 11.43 11.29
N GLU A 67 -4.38 12.00 10.53
CA GLU A 67 -3.22 12.74 11.06
C GLU A 67 -3.58 13.92 11.98
N LYS A 68 -4.77 14.51 11.82
CA LYS A 68 -5.19 15.64 12.68
C LYS A 68 -5.75 15.17 14.02
N CYS A 69 -6.50 14.07 14.03
CA CYS A 69 -7.07 13.47 15.24
C CYS A 69 -6.13 12.46 15.90
N GLN A 70 -5.07 12.06 15.20
CA GLN A 70 -4.14 11.01 15.59
C GLN A 70 -4.86 9.70 15.96
N ASN A 71 -5.85 9.31 15.15
CA ASN A 71 -6.67 8.12 15.40
C ASN A 71 -7.08 7.41 14.10
N PHE A 72 -7.37 6.12 14.20
CA PHE A 72 -7.86 5.30 13.09
C PHE A 72 -9.33 5.57 12.78
N LEU A 73 -9.72 5.27 11.55
CA LEU A 73 -11.07 5.43 11.03
C LEU A 73 -11.38 4.39 9.96
N ILE A 74 -12.66 4.12 9.74
CA ILE A 74 -13.18 3.38 8.58
C ILE A 74 -13.94 4.39 7.74
N ASP A 75 -13.59 4.48 6.46
CA ASP A 75 -14.14 5.38 5.43
C ASP A 75 -14.00 6.89 5.69
N SER A 76 -14.41 7.40 6.86
CA SER A 76 -14.41 8.83 7.18
C SER A 76 -14.10 9.15 8.64
N CYS A 77 -13.39 10.26 8.84
CA CYS A 77 -13.15 10.83 10.16
C CYS A 77 -14.39 11.59 10.64
N ALA A 78 -14.83 11.40 11.88
CA ALA A 78 -15.96 12.13 12.45
C ALA A 78 -15.80 13.66 12.45
N VAL A 79 -14.55 14.17 12.49
CA VAL A 79 -14.25 15.61 12.52
C VAL A 79 -13.91 16.16 11.13
N HIS A 80 -13.18 15.37 10.33
CA HIS A 80 -12.58 15.85 9.08
C HIS A 80 -13.20 15.25 7.81
N GLY A 81 -14.18 14.34 7.95
CA GLY A 81 -14.78 13.63 6.83
C GLY A 81 -13.83 12.60 6.20
N PRO A 82 -14.15 12.11 4.99
CA PRO A 82 -13.31 11.17 4.26
C PRO A 82 -11.98 11.81 3.85
N PRO A 83 -10.85 11.07 3.91
CA PRO A 83 -9.56 11.62 3.52
C PRO A 83 -9.50 11.86 2.00
N PRO A 84 -8.86 12.95 1.55
CA PRO A 84 -8.71 13.24 0.12
C PRO A 84 -7.63 12.37 -0.51
N PHE A 85 -7.97 11.70 -1.62
CA PHE A 85 -7.05 10.94 -2.46
C PHE A 85 -6.75 11.68 -3.77
N VAL A 86 -5.47 11.93 -4.04
CA VAL A 86 -5.01 12.50 -5.30
C VAL A 86 -4.96 11.39 -6.35
N LYS A 87 -5.56 11.66 -7.51
CA LYS A 87 -5.52 10.74 -8.65
C LYS A 87 -4.25 10.96 -9.46
N ASP A 88 -3.62 9.85 -9.84
CA ASP A 88 -2.54 9.85 -10.81
C ASP A 88 -3.03 10.35 -12.19
N THR A 89 -2.12 10.94 -12.95
CA THR A 89 -2.37 11.26 -14.35
C THR A 89 -2.54 9.95 -15.14
N ALA A 90 -3.61 9.83 -15.92
CA ALA A 90 -3.94 8.58 -16.61
C ALA A 90 -2.94 8.29 -17.74
N VAL A 91 -2.29 7.12 -17.67
CA VAL A 91 -1.34 6.62 -18.68
C VAL A 91 -1.45 5.11 -18.78
N ASP A 92 -1.52 4.59 -20.00
CA ASP A 92 -1.65 3.17 -20.27
C ASP A 92 -0.46 2.36 -19.73
N LYS A 93 -0.77 1.18 -19.18
CA LYS A 93 0.25 0.21 -18.74
C LYS A 93 1.08 -0.26 -19.93
N GLY A 94 2.39 -0.41 -19.73
CA GLY A 94 3.35 -0.76 -20.78
C GLY A 94 3.95 0.42 -21.53
N HIS A 95 3.47 1.65 -21.31
CA HIS A 95 4.12 2.84 -21.88
C HIS A 95 5.56 2.99 -21.31
N PRO A 96 6.62 3.16 -22.12
CA PRO A 96 8.02 3.13 -21.65
C PRO A 96 8.36 4.14 -20.53
N HIS A 97 7.67 5.28 -20.53
CA HIS A 97 7.83 6.36 -19.54
C HIS A 97 6.62 6.53 -18.61
N ARG A 98 5.79 5.49 -18.47
CA ARG A 98 4.54 5.54 -17.69
C ARG A 98 4.74 6.12 -16.30
N SER A 99 5.69 5.59 -15.54
CA SER A 99 5.94 6.04 -14.17
C SER A 99 6.18 7.55 -14.06
N ALA A 100 6.90 8.18 -14.98
CA ALA A 100 7.08 9.63 -14.95
C ALA A 100 5.82 10.40 -15.38
N LEU A 101 5.08 9.89 -16.37
CA LEU A 101 3.89 10.53 -16.93
C LEU A 101 2.65 10.42 -16.03
N THR A 102 2.61 9.46 -15.11
CA THR A 102 1.54 9.31 -14.11
C THR A 102 1.59 10.35 -12.99
N LEU A 103 2.63 11.19 -12.95
CA LEU A 103 2.81 12.22 -11.92
C LEU A 103 1.61 13.17 -11.85
N PRO A 104 0.99 13.35 -10.67
CA PRO A 104 -0.10 14.30 -10.48
C PRO A 104 0.32 15.75 -10.76
N PRO A 105 -0.60 16.61 -11.23
CA PRO A 105 -0.35 18.03 -11.40
C PRO A 105 0.13 18.69 -10.10
N GLY A 106 1.09 19.61 -10.21
CA GLY A 106 1.65 20.35 -9.08
C GLY A 106 2.84 19.69 -8.40
N LEU A 107 3.23 18.48 -8.84
CA LEU A 107 4.48 17.83 -8.48
C LEU A 107 5.46 17.85 -9.66
N ARG A 108 6.75 17.67 -9.36
CA ARG A 108 7.83 17.54 -10.36
C ARG A 108 8.80 16.43 -9.99
N ILE A 109 9.24 15.65 -10.97
CA ILE A 109 10.39 14.75 -10.82
C ILE A 109 11.67 15.51 -11.19
N GLY A 110 12.71 15.41 -10.37
CA GLY A 110 14.02 16.00 -10.65
C GLY A 110 15.12 15.45 -9.74
N PRO A 111 16.36 15.96 -9.80
CA PRO A 111 17.43 15.53 -8.90
C PRO A 111 17.00 15.65 -7.44
N SER A 112 17.30 14.63 -6.63
CA SER A 112 17.04 14.64 -5.19
C SER A 112 18.00 15.57 -4.46
N GLY A 113 17.56 16.13 -3.33
CA GLY A 113 18.43 16.84 -2.40
C GLY A 113 19.31 15.89 -1.57
N ILE A 114 18.95 14.60 -1.53
CA ILE A 114 19.73 13.56 -0.85
C ILE A 114 20.93 13.18 -1.74
N PRO A 115 22.18 13.24 -1.21
CA PRO A 115 23.37 12.85 -1.96
C PRO A 115 23.25 11.44 -2.53
N GLU A 116 23.59 11.27 -3.81
CA GLU A 116 23.61 9.97 -4.52
C GLU A 116 22.26 9.23 -4.60
N ALA A 117 21.14 9.83 -4.16
CA ALA A 117 19.83 9.18 -4.21
C ALA A 117 19.25 9.09 -5.64
N GLY A 118 19.74 9.94 -6.56
CA GLY A 118 19.30 10.02 -7.94
C GLY A 118 18.18 11.04 -8.11
N LEU A 119 17.02 10.60 -8.62
CA LEU A 119 15.83 11.44 -8.77
C LEU A 119 14.99 11.42 -7.49
N GLY A 120 14.23 12.48 -7.28
CA GLY A 120 13.25 12.70 -6.22
C GLY A 120 11.99 13.35 -6.77
N VAL A 121 10.94 13.40 -5.96
CA VAL A 121 9.68 14.07 -6.28
C VAL A 121 9.56 15.33 -5.43
N TRP A 122 9.26 16.46 -6.06
CA TRP A 122 9.19 17.78 -5.45
C TRP A 122 7.78 18.34 -5.54
N ASN A 123 7.32 19.00 -4.50
CA ASN A 123 6.13 19.83 -4.58
C ASN A 123 6.47 21.16 -5.25
N GLU A 124 5.64 21.64 -6.17
CA GLU A 124 5.90 22.87 -6.94
C GLU A 124 4.73 23.88 -6.90
N ALA A 125 3.48 23.41 -6.84
CA ALA A 125 2.33 24.30 -7.04
C ALA A 125 1.86 25.02 -5.77
N ALA A 126 1.43 24.27 -4.76
CA ALA A 126 0.81 24.82 -3.56
C ALA A 126 1.07 23.90 -2.36
N ASP A 127 0.82 24.40 -1.15
CA ASP A 127 0.95 23.61 0.07
C ASP A 127 0.08 22.34 -0.01
N LEU A 128 0.71 21.17 0.14
CA LEU A 128 -0.02 19.91 0.31
C LEU A 128 -0.51 19.82 1.76
N PRO A 129 -1.83 19.73 2.01
CA PRO A 129 -2.36 19.71 3.36
C PRO A 129 -2.08 18.39 4.07
N VAL A 130 -2.01 18.44 5.41
CA VAL A 130 -1.90 17.24 6.27
C VAL A 130 -3.06 16.27 6.01
N GLY A 131 -2.74 14.98 5.90
CA GLY A 131 -3.70 13.91 5.61
C GLY A 131 -4.09 13.75 4.13
N LEU A 132 -3.37 14.37 3.19
CA LEU A 132 -3.52 14.11 1.76
C LEU A 132 -2.97 12.74 1.38
N HIS A 133 -3.72 11.96 0.61
CA HIS A 133 -3.35 10.59 0.23
C HIS A 133 -2.96 10.48 -1.24
N PHE A 134 -1.99 9.60 -1.52
CA PHE A 134 -1.46 9.27 -2.84
C PHE A 134 -1.43 7.75 -3.03
N GLY A 135 -1.69 7.30 -4.26
CA GLY A 135 -1.57 5.91 -4.67
C GLY A 135 -2.85 5.32 -5.26
N PRO A 136 -2.90 3.98 -5.42
CA PRO A 136 -1.93 3.03 -4.87
C PRO A 136 -0.54 3.09 -5.54
N TYR A 137 0.51 2.66 -4.83
CA TYR A 137 1.81 2.35 -5.43
C TYR A 137 1.60 1.24 -6.46
N GLU A 138 2.22 1.35 -7.63
CA GLU A 138 2.08 0.36 -8.70
C GLU A 138 3.40 -0.32 -9.05
N GLY A 139 3.31 -1.58 -9.46
CA GLY A 139 4.44 -2.43 -9.79
C GLY A 139 3.99 -3.87 -10.08
N HIS A 140 4.94 -4.79 -10.12
CA HIS A 140 4.67 -6.22 -10.22
C HIS A 140 4.59 -6.87 -8.86
N ILE A 141 3.55 -7.67 -8.64
CA ILE A 141 3.45 -8.54 -7.46
C ILE A 141 4.32 -9.78 -7.70
N THR A 142 5.17 -10.11 -6.72
CA THR A 142 6.07 -11.27 -6.78
C THR A 142 6.32 -11.83 -5.38
N GLU A 143 6.59 -13.13 -5.29
CA GLU A 143 7.05 -13.80 -4.06
C GLU A 143 8.58 -13.97 -4.05
N ASP A 144 9.27 -13.53 -5.11
CA ASP A 144 10.73 -13.63 -5.23
C ASP A 144 11.44 -12.82 -4.14
N GLY A 145 12.27 -13.49 -3.34
CA GLY A 145 13.06 -12.87 -2.29
C GLY A 145 14.08 -11.85 -2.80
N GLU A 146 14.45 -11.87 -4.09
CA GLU A 146 15.29 -10.82 -4.68
C GLU A 146 14.56 -9.46 -4.72
N ALA A 147 13.23 -9.45 -4.74
CA ALA A 147 12.45 -8.21 -4.64
C ALA A 147 12.69 -7.49 -3.30
N ALA A 148 13.04 -8.21 -2.22
CA ALA A 148 13.39 -7.61 -0.93
C ALA A 148 14.63 -6.71 -0.99
N LYS A 149 15.51 -6.92 -1.99
CA LYS A 149 16.73 -6.12 -2.21
C LYS A 149 16.49 -4.94 -3.14
N SER A 150 15.35 -4.89 -3.83
CA SER A 150 15.00 -3.78 -4.71
C SER A 150 14.63 -2.56 -3.88
N ARG A 151 15.27 -1.43 -4.16
CA ARG A 151 14.91 -0.12 -3.55
C ARG A 151 13.52 0.40 -3.96
N TYR A 152 12.81 -0.34 -4.82
CA TYR A 152 11.49 0.00 -5.34
C TYR A 152 10.41 -0.99 -4.89
N SER A 153 10.72 -1.88 -3.95
CA SER A 153 9.78 -2.89 -3.48
C SER A 153 9.15 -2.53 -2.15
N TRP A 154 7.86 -2.82 -2.04
CA TRP A 154 7.13 -2.83 -0.77
C TRP A 154 6.68 -4.24 -0.43
N LEU A 155 6.71 -4.60 0.85
CA LEU A 155 6.13 -5.84 1.37
C LEU A 155 4.62 -5.62 1.64
N ILE A 156 3.78 -6.54 1.21
CA ILE A 156 2.34 -6.53 1.42
C ILE A 156 1.98 -7.71 2.32
N ALA A 157 1.37 -7.45 3.46
CA ALA A 157 0.84 -8.49 4.34
C ALA A 157 -0.50 -9.01 3.80
N LYS A 158 -0.64 -10.33 3.68
CA LYS A 158 -1.92 -11.02 3.38
C LYS A 158 -2.55 -11.65 4.62
N GLY A 159 -1.97 -11.39 5.79
CA GLY A 159 -2.31 -12.03 7.04
C GLY A 159 -1.77 -13.45 7.18
N ARG A 160 -1.89 -14.00 8.40
CA ARG A 160 -1.39 -15.35 8.76
C ARG A 160 0.10 -15.57 8.41
N ASN A 161 0.93 -14.53 8.55
CA ASN A 161 2.35 -14.52 8.18
C ASN A 161 2.63 -14.80 6.69
N CYS A 162 1.67 -14.53 5.80
CA CYS A 162 1.86 -14.57 4.36
C CYS A 162 2.15 -13.16 3.84
N TYR A 163 3.17 -13.04 2.98
CA TYR A 163 3.63 -11.77 2.43
C TYR A 163 3.93 -11.88 0.94
N GLU A 164 3.67 -10.80 0.21
CA GLU A 164 4.04 -10.61 -1.20
C GLU A 164 4.88 -9.33 -1.35
N TYR A 165 5.71 -9.25 -2.38
CA TYR A 165 6.40 -8.01 -2.74
C TYR A 165 5.70 -7.32 -3.90
N LEU A 166 5.59 -6.01 -3.84
CA LEU A 166 5.18 -5.15 -4.94
C LEU A 166 6.39 -4.36 -5.43
N ASP A 167 7.00 -4.79 -6.53
CA ASP A 167 8.23 -4.20 -7.09
C ASP A 167 7.91 -3.19 -8.20
N GLY A 168 8.22 -1.91 -7.94
CA GLY A 168 8.09 -0.78 -8.87
C GLY A 168 9.32 -0.56 -9.77
N LYS A 169 10.24 -1.54 -9.88
CA LYS A 169 11.47 -1.41 -10.67
C LYS A 169 11.21 -1.09 -12.14
N ASP A 170 10.26 -1.77 -12.77
CA ASP A 170 9.88 -1.53 -14.18
C ASP A 170 9.09 -0.22 -14.32
N ARG A 171 9.68 0.74 -15.03
CA ARG A 171 9.11 2.08 -15.27
C ARG A 171 7.83 2.07 -16.10
N SER A 172 7.58 1.02 -16.87
CA SER A 172 6.41 0.86 -17.72
C SER A 172 5.19 0.26 -17.00
N TRP A 173 5.42 -0.33 -15.81
CA TRP A 173 4.39 -0.92 -14.96
C TRP A 173 4.20 -0.18 -13.63
N ALA A 174 5.20 0.56 -13.19
CA ALA A 174 5.13 1.41 -12.01
C ALA A 174 4.48 2.78 -12.28
N ASN A 175 4.14 3.49 -11.20
CA ASN A 175 3.73 4.90 -11.21
C ASN A 175 4.83 5.82 -10.65
N TRP A 176 4.53 7.11 -10.56
CA TRP A 176 5.47 8.16 -10.13
C TRP A 176 5.99 7.97 -8.70
N MET A 177 5.25 7.26 -7.84
CA MET A 177 5.62 7.04 -6.44
C MET A 177 6.96 6.30 -6.31
N ARG A 178 7.40 5.55 -7.34
CA ARG A 178 8.72 4.91 -7.39
C ARG A 178 9.91 5.88 -7.29
N TYR A 179 9.69 7.16 -7.55
CA TYR A 179 10.72 8.21 -7.50
C TYR A 179 10.76 8.94 -6.16
N VAL A 180 9.83 8.67 -5.23
CA VAL A 180 9.84 9.23 -3.88
C VAL A 180 10.96 8.57 -3.10
N ASN A 181 11.85 9.35 -2.48
CA ASN A 181 12.95 8.82 -1.69
C ASN A 181 12.55 8.56 -0.25
N CYS A 182 13.31 7.67 0.42
CA CYS A 182 13.13 7.44 1.84
C CYS A 182 13.66 8.62 2.65
N ALA A 183 12.92 9.03 3.68
CA ALA A 183 13.42 9.95 4.70
C ALA A 183 14.54 9.28 5.49
N ARG A 184 15.53 10.07 5.91
CA ARG A 184 16.67 9.64 6.74
C ARG A 184 16.43 9.86 8.23
N ASP A 185 15.52 10.78 8.55
CA ASP A 185 15.10 11.14 9.90
C ASP A 185 13.66 11.67 9.92
N ASP A 186 13.08 11.71 11.12
CA ASP A 186 11.71 12.18 11.36
C ASP A 186 11.56 13.68 11.06
N GLU A 187 12.65 14.46 11.00
CA GLU A 187 12.60 15.90 10.79
C GLU A 187 12.34 16.25 9.33
N GLU A 188 12.91 15.49 8.41
CA GLU A 188 12.68 15.64 6.97
C GLU A 188 11.51 14.80 6.43
N GLN A 189 11.11 13.74 7.14
CA GLN A 189 9.97 12.91 6.75
C GLN A 189 8.71 13.75 6.60
N ASN A 190 8.01 13.59 5.47
CA ASN A 190 6.74 14.26 5.24
C ASN A 190 5.64 13.37 4.66
N LEU A 191 5.99 12.14 4.27
CA LEU A 191 5.06 11.09 3.89
C LEU A 191 5.18 9.87 4.81
N VAL A 192 4.05 9.21 5.04
CA VAL A 192 3.94 7.92 5.73
C VAL A 192 3.42 6.89 4.73
N ALA A 193 4.14 5.78 4.56
CA ALA A 193 3.68 4.62 3.81
C ALA A 193 2.89 3.66 4.71
N PHE A 194 1.78 3.15 4.18
CA PHE A 194 0.89 2.24 4.88
C PHE A 194 0.14 1.33 3.91
N GLN A 195 -0.31 0.17 4.41
CA GLN A 195 -1.14 -0.74 3.64
C GLN A 195 -2.63 -0.40 3.83
N TYR A 196 -3.38 -0.43 2.74
CA TYR A 196 -4.82 -0.28 2.73
C TYR A 196 -5.43 -1.15 1.63
N HIS A 197 -6.36 -2.03 2.00
CA HIS A 197 -6.99 -3.01 1.11
C HIS A 197 -6.00 -3.80 0.23
N GLY A 198 -4.93 -4.32 0.83
CA GLY A 198 -3.90 -5.10 0.15
C GLY A 198 -3.02 -4.32 -0.82
N GLN A 199 -3.04 -2.98 -0.77
CA GLN A 199 -2.23 -2.09 -1.60
C GLN A 199 -1.47 -1.08 -0.73
N ILE A 200 -0.44 -0.45 -1.30
CA ILE A 200 0.38 0.53 -0.58
C ILE A 200 -0.03 1.94 -0.97
N PHE A 201 -0.25 2.80 0.02
CA PHE A 201 -0.57 4.21 -0.15
C PHE A 201 0.40 5.08 0.66
N TYR A 202 0.59 6.32 0.22
CA TYR A 202 1.31 7.33 0.98
C TYR A 202 0.34 8.40 1.46
N ARG A 203 0.52 8.89 2.69
CA ARG A 203 -0.18 10.09 3.16
C ARG A 203 0.79 11.12 3.69
N THR A 204 0.44 12.40 3.55
CA THR A 204 1.22 13.50 4.15
C THR A 204 0.99 13.56 5.66
N CYS A 205 2.04 13.40 6.47
CA CYS A 205 1.97 13.55 7.93
C CYS A 205 2.17 15.00 8.40
N ARG A 206 2.53 15.90 7.48
CA ARG A 206 2.69 17.34 7.70
C ARG A 206 2.40 18.13 6.43
N VAL A 207 2.29 19.45 6.56
CA VAL A 207 2.18 20.33 5.39
C VAL A 207 3.48 20.26 4.59
N VAL A 208 3.38 19.99 3.28
CA VAL A 208 4.52 19.99 2.36
C VAL A 208 4.45 21.25 1.51
N ARG A 209 5.40 22.17 1.68
CA ARG A 209 5.42 23.44 0.94
C ARG A 209 6.00 23.28 -0.47
N PRO A 210 5.71 24.20 -1.39
CA PRO A 210 6.41 24.28 -2.67
C PRO A 210 7.93 24.34 -2.47
N GLY A 211 8.68 23.66 -3.33
CA GLY A 211 10.13 23.50 -3.25
C GLY A 211 10.60 22.43 -2.26
N CYS A 212 9.71 21.75 -1.52
CA CYS A 212 10.10 20.63 -0.67
C CYS A 212 10.07 19.29 -1.42
N GLU A 213 11.08 18.45 -1.20
CA GLU A 213 11.09 17.05 -1.66
C GLU A 213 10.11 16.22 -0.82
N LEU A 214 9.37 15.33 -1.48
CA LEU A 214 8.52 14.33 -0.84
C LEU A 214 9.41 13.18 -0.36
N LEU A 215 9.38 12.92 0.94
CA LEU A 215 10.24 11.93 1.61
C LEU A 215 9.39 11.02 2.48
N VAL A 216 9.47 9.71 2.21
CA VAL A 216 8.59 8.70 2.81
C VAL A 216 9.34 7.85 3.83
N TRP A 217 8.64 7.47 4.89
CA TRP A 217 9.06 6.39 5.78
C TRP A 217 7.86 5.52 6.13
N PHE A 218 8.12 4.34 6.67
CA PHE A 218 7.05 3.45 7.11
C PHE A 218 6.33 4.04 8.33
N GLY A 219 5.00 3.91 8.34
CA GLY A 219 4.22 4.21 9.54
C GLY A 219 4.40 3.11 10.59
N ASP A 220 4.15 3.45 11.86
CA ASP A 220 4.07 2.47 12.95
C ASP A 220 3.06 1.34 12.64
N GLU A 221 2.04 1.63 11.82
CA GLU A 221 1.07 0.64 11.35
C GLU A 221 1.67 -0.37 10.39
N TYR A 222 2.50 0.05 9.44
CA TYR A 222 3.14 -0.83 8.46
C TYR A 222 4.10 -1.80 9.16
N GLY A 223 4.92 -1.30 10.10
CA GLY A 223 5.80 -2.15 10.91
C GLY A 223 5.03 -3.13 11.81
N GLN A 224 3.87 -2.73 12.34
CA GLN A 224 3.03 -3.60 13.17
C GLN A 224 2.26 -4.65 12.37
N GLU A 225 1.80 -4.31 11.16
CA GLU A 225 1.15 -5.22 10.21
C GLU A 225 2.11 -6.28 9.66
N LEU A 226 3.37 -5.91 9.42
CA LEU A 226 4.44 -6.84 9.07
C LEU A 226 4.95 -7.66 10.27
N GLY A 227 4.58 -7.27 11.49
CA GLY A 227 4.99 -7.91 12.72
C GLY A 227 3.96 -8.87 13.31
N SER A 228 4.19 -9.30 14.55
CA SER A 228 3.32 -10.26 15.27
C SER A 228 1.93 -9.72 15.64
N LYS A 229 1.56 -8.52 15.22
CA LYS A 229 0.30 -7.87 15.60
C LYS A 229 -0.81 -8.00 14.56
N TRP A 230 -0.55 -8.60 13.38
CA TRP A 230 -1.63 -8.89 12.44
C TRP A 230 -2.72 -9.75 13.08
N GLY A 231 -3.98 -9.30 13.01
CA GLY A 231 -5.14 -9.96 13.59
C GLY A 231 -5.33 -9.71 15.10
N SER A 232 -4.47 -8.90 15.73
CA SER A 232 -4.57 -8.60 17.17
C SER A 232 -5.62 -7.53 17.52
N LYS A 233 -6.44 -7.09 16.54
CA LYS A 233 -7.51 -6.09 16.73
C LYS A 233 -7.02 -4.74 17.32
N TRP A 234 -5.71 -4.50 17.30
CA TRP A 234 -5.05 -3.37 17.98
C TRP A 234 -5.49 -2.00 17.48
N LYS A 235 -5.78 -1.85 16.17
CA LYS A 235 -6.31 -0.60 15.61
C LYS A 235 -7.69 -0.27 16.18
N ARG A 236 -8.57 -1.27 16.32
CA ARG A 236 -9.89 -1.14 16.94
C ARG A 236 -9.79 -0.77 18.43
N GLU A 237 -8.83 -1.35 19.15
CA GLU A 237 -8.58 -0.96 20.53
C GLU A 237 -8.12 0.49 20.63
N LEU A 238 -7.22 0.95 19.74
CA LEU A 238 -6.74 2.33 19.74
C LEU A 238 -7.85 3.32 19.40
N MET A 239 -8.74 3.00 18.45
CA MET A 239 -9.94 3.79 18.18
C MET A 239 -10.81 3.99 19.43
N SER A 240 -10.85 2.98 20.31
CA SER A 240 -11.66 2.97 21.52
C SER A 240 -10.98 3.66 22.71
N ARG A 241 -9.67 3.90 22.64
CA ARG A 241 -8.89 4.60 23.68
C ARG A 241 -9.02 6.13 23.50
N ARG A 242 -9.03 6.87 24.62
CA ARG A 242 -8.91 8.34 24.58
C ARG A 242 -7.55 8.70 23.96
N ALA A 243 -7.54 9.72 23.11
CA ALA A 243 -6.35 10.17 22.38
C ALA A 243 -5.10 10.24 23.28
N GLU A 244 -4.04 9.56 22.85
CA GLU A 244 -2.68 9.76 23.36
C GLU A 244 -2.28 11.24 23.21
N PRO A 245 -1.34 11.76 24.03
CA PRO A 245 -0.93 13.15 23.92
C PRO A 245 -0.42 13.44 22.51
N LYS A 246 -1.00 14.48 21.90
CA LYS A 246 -0.69 14.92 20.54
C LYS A 246 0.81 15.16 20.40
N PRO A 247 1.52 14.51 19.46
CA PRO A 247 2.92 14.83 19.21
C PRO A 247 3.04 16.30 18.79
N GLU A 248 3.86 17.06 19.52
CA GLU A 248 4.13 18.46 19.19
C GLU A 248 5.10 18.55 18.01
N ILE A 249 4.73 19.32 16.99
CA ILE A 249 5.56 19.55 15.81
C ILE A 249 5.93 21.03 15.74
N HIS A 250 7.19 21.33 16.04
CA HIS A 250 7.78 22.66 16.02
C HIS A 250 8.49 22.89 14.69
N ARG A 251 8.39 24.07 14.05
CA ARG A 251 8.92 24.29 12.68
C ARG A 251 9.71 25.58 12.58
N TYR A 252 10.76 25.58 11.74
CA TYR A 252 11.50 26.78 11.40
C TYR A 252 11.00 27.40 10.07
N PRO A 253 10.80 28.74 9.95
CA PRO A 253 10.23 29.34 8.75
C PRO A 253 11.09 29.23 7.48
N SER A 254 12.42 29.12 7.62
CA SER A 254 13.34 29.14 6.47
C SER A 254 13.95 27.77 6.14
N CYS A 255 13.46 26.68 6.75
CA CYS A 255 13.83 25.32 6.36
C CYS A 255 12.60 24.39 6.36
N SER A 256 12.71 23.28 5.65
CA SER A 256 11.64 22.27 5.51
C SER A 256 11.55 21.32 6.71
N LEU A 257 12.48 21.38 7.66
CA LEU A 257 12.55 20.47 8.80
C LEU A 257 11.47 20.79 9.85
N ALA A 258 10.99 19.74 10.51
CA ALA A 258 10.14 19.86 11.69
C ALA A 258 10.74 19.09 12.87
N PHE A 259 10.49 19.57 14.08
CA PHE A 259 11.16 19.12 15.28
C PHE A 259 10.12 18.66 16.31
N SER A 260 10.44 17.57 17.01
CA SER A 260 9.60 17.02 18.08
C SER A 260 9.59 17.85 19.37
N SER A 261 10.47 18.86 19.48
CA SER A 261 10.47 19.79 20.60
C SER A 261 11.03 21.17 20.23
N GLN A 262 10.60 22.19 20.98
CA GLN A 262 11.14 23.56 20.86
C GLN A 262 12.66 23.61 21.10
N LYS A 263 13.21 22.68 21.90
CA LYS A 263 14.65 22.60 22.18
C LYS A 263 15.44 22.23 20.93
N PHE A 264 14.97 21.23 20.17
CA PHE A 264 15.62 20.80 18.92
C PHE A 264 15.52 21.88 17.85
N LEU A 265 14.35 22.52 17.71
CA LEU A 265 14.20 23.69 16.85
C LEU A 265 15.19 24.81 17.23
N SER A 266 15.31 25.14 18.51
CA SER A 266 16.22 26.18 19.00
C SER A 266 17.69 25.84 18.74
N GLN A 267 18.08 24.56 18.82
CA GLN A 267 19.42 24.11 18.48
C GLN A 267 19.69 24.26 16.98
N HIS A 268 18.75 23.82 16.13
CA HIS A 268 18.84 23.98 14.68
C HIS A 268 19.05 25.44 14.26
N VAL A 269 18.28 26.37 14.85
CA VAL A 269 18.42 27.82 14.59
C VAL A 269 19.81 28.33 14.97
N LYS A 270 20.33 27.94 16.15
CA LYS A 270 21.66 28.37 16.60
C LYS A 270 22.77 27.88 15.67
N PHE A 271 22.70 26.65 15.20
CA PHE A 271 23.67 26.09 14.25
C PHE A 271 23.63 26.85 12.92
N ASN A 272 22.44 27.05 12.35
CA ASN A 272 22.29 27.74 11.06
C ASN A 272 22.63 29.25 11.13
N GLN A 273 22.39 29.92 12.25
CA GLN A 273 22.82 31.31 12.46
C GLN A 273 24.35 31.42 12.62
N SER A 274 25.00 30.42 13.22
CA SER A 274 26.47 30.39 13.38
C SER A 274 27.19 30.19 12.04
N SER A 275 26.57 29.47 11.09
CA SER A 275 27.10 29.25 9.74
C SER A 275 26.97 30.47 8.82
N GLN A 276 26.15 31.47 9.15
CA GLN A 276 25.93 32.66 8.32
C GLN A 276 26.75 33.90 8.73
N ILE A 277 27.57 33.81 9.79
CA ILE A 277 28.45 34.91 10.22
C ILE A 277 29.87 34.68 9.69
N LEU A 278 30.07 34.85 8.39
CA LEU A 278 31.36 35.32 7.83
C LEU A 278 31.06 36.12 6.56
N PRO A 279 31.26 37.45 6.59
CA PRO A 279 32.19 38.04 5.64
C PRO A 279 33.08 39.10 6.32
N GLY A 280 34.35 38.78 6.52
CA GLY A 280 35.37 39.76 6.88
C GLY A 280 35.97 40.36 5.61
N THR A 281 35.46 41.51 5.17
CA THR A 281 36.09 42.33 4.13
C THR A 281 37.44 42.85 4.63
N SER A 282 38.54 42.33 4.07
CA SER A 282 39.88 42.87 4.33
C SER A 282 40.12 44.11 3.48
N ALA A 283 39.86 45.28 4.06
CA ALA A 283 40.32 46.56 3.53
C ALA A 283 41.83 46.71 3.77
N ARG A 284 42.66 46.44 2.76
CA ARG A 284 44.08 46.82 2.77
C ARG A 284 44.20 48.33 2.58
N LYS A 285 44.58 49.02 3.66
CA LYS A 285 45.09 50.40 3.61
C LYS A 285 46.51 50.40 3.01
N HIS A 286 46.74 51.19 1.96
CA HIS A 286 48.07 51.56 1.51
C HIS A 286 48.73 52.54 2.50
N PRO A 287 50.04 52.43 2.80
CA PRO A 287 50.80 53.51 3.42
C PRO A 287 51.42 54.44 2.34
N PRO A 288 51.72 55.71 2.67
CA PRO A 288 52.20 56.68 1.70
C PRO A 288 53.72 56.61 1.50
N ASN A 289 54.14 57.05 0.32
CA ASN A 289 55.53 57.29 -0.11
C ASN A 289 56.38 58.05 0.92
N LYS A 290 57.57 57.51 1.18
CA LYS A 290 58.85 58.24 1.21
C LYS A 290 59.96 57.31 0.72
#